data_AF-A0A6V7GS58-F1
#
_entry.id   AF-A0A6V7GS58-F1
#
_cell.length_a   1.000
_cell.length_b   1.000
_cell.length_c   1.000
_cell.angle_alpha   90.00
_cell.angle_beta   90.00
_cell.angle_gamma   90.00
#
_symmetry.space_group_name_H-M   'P 1'
#
loop_
_entity.id
_entity.type
_entity.pdbx_description
1 polymer ?
#
loop_
_entity_poly.entity_id
_entity_poly.type
_entity_poly.pdbx_seq_one_letter_code
_entity_poly.pdbx_strand_id
1 'polypeptide(L)'
;IEPLAQHLFFLESERWRPLRSKLSPIFTSGKLKEMFPLVVECAGNLEKFLDRVSDSGQPVECHEMSAKFTTDVIGSCAFGVSMNALEDEDSEFRKMGRRIFRDFKPQARNICRQLAPWLMKVLGRFLQSAEVNNFFINLVRSTMQYREENNVNRPDMINMLMELKKHPDKVNSIGE
;
A
#
# COMPACT_ATOMS: atom_id res chain seq x y z
N ILE A 1 18.20 -7.25 7.88
CA ILE A 1 17.70 -6.37 6.79
C ILE A 1 16.24 -6.07 7.13
N GLU A 2 15.79 -4.82 7.05
CA GLU A 2 14.36 -4.53 7.19
C GLU A 2 13.64 -4.86 5.88
N PRO A 3 12.62 -5.73 5.87
CA PRO A 3 11.92 -6.11 4.65
C PRO A 3 11.21 -4.93 3.97
N LEU A 4 10.46 -4.12 4.73
CA LEU A 4 9.64 -3.04 4.15
C LEU A 4 10.48 -1.87 3.60
N ALA A 5 11.75 -1.69 3.99
CA ALA A 5 12.60 -0.65 3.41
C ALA A 5 13.20 -1.01 2.04
N GLN A 6 12.93 -2.21 1.50
CA GLN A 6 13.44 -2.64 0.19
C GLN A 6 12.50 -2.21 -0.96
N HIS A 7 12.01 -0.98 -0.93
CA HIS A 7 11.09 -0.43 -1.94
C HIS A 7 11.69 0.74 -2.72
N LEU A 8 11.10 1.09 -3.86
CA LEU A 8 11.64 2.07 -4.83
C LEU A 8 12.02 3.44 -4.24
N PHE A 9 11.38 3.91 -3.17
CA PHE A 9 11.75 5.21 -2.56
C PHE A 9 13.10 5.22 -1.79
N PHE A 10 13.61 4.05 -1.36
CA PHE A 10 14.84 3.98 -0.54
C PHE A 10 15.95 3.11 -1.16
N LEU A 11 15.75 2.60 -2.37
CA LEU A 11 16.76 1.80 -3.05
C LEU A 11 17.83 2.68 -3.69
N GLU A 12 19.07 2.22 -3.60
CA GLU A 12 20.21 2.77 -4.35
C GLU A 12 20.03 2.56 -5.86
N SER A 13 20.64 3.41 -6.67
CA SER A 13 20.43 3.48 -8.13
C SER A 13 20.59 2.13 -8.85
N GLU A 14 21.63 1.35 -8.49
CA GLU A 14 21.93 0.04 -9.06
C GLU A 14 20.79 -0.97 -8.85
N ARG A 15 20.12 -0.91 -7.70
CA ARG A 15 19.00 -1.80 -7.35
C ARG A 15 17.65 -1.23 -7.75
N TRP A 16 17.55 0.09 -7.78
CA TRP A 16 16.35 0.82 -8.16
C TRP A 16 16.00 0.63 -9.63
N ARG A 17 16.97 0.75 -10.55
CA ARG A 17 16.70 0.67 -12.00
C ARG A 17 16.06 -0.67 -12.40
N PRO A 18 16.61 -1.84 -12.03
CA PRO A 18 16.01 -3.13 -12.38
C PRO A 18 14.64 -3.32 -11.74
N LEU A 19 14.47 -2.95 -10.46
CA LEU A 19 13.19 -3.11 -9.79
C LEU A 19 12.11 -2.20 -10.39
N ARG A 20 12.45 -0.95 -10.70
CA ARG A 20 11.53 -0.01 -11.35
C ARG A 20 11.09 -0.54 -12.70
N SER A 21 12.01 -1.01 -13.53
CA SER A 21 11.69 -1.59 -14.84
C SER A 21 10.69 -2.75 -14.71
N LYS A 22 10.78 -3.54 -13.63
CA LYS A 22 9.86 -4.64 -13.36
C LYS A 22 8.47 -4.23 -12.89
N LEU A 23 8.36 -3.10 -12.18
CA LEU A 23 7.11 -2.63 -11.60
C LEU A 23 6.38 -1.60 -12.48
N SER A 24 7.07 -0.89 -13.37
CA SER A 24 6.46 0.08 -14.30
C SER A 24 5.26 -0.45 -15.10
N PRO A 25 5.24 -1.71 -15.60
CA PRO A 25 4.09 -2.26 -16.32
C PRO A 25 2.78 -2.31 -15.53
N ILE A 26 2.86 -2.35 -14.19
CA ILE A 26 1.69 -2.35 -13.27
C ILE A 26 0.97 -0.99 -13.29
N PHE A 27 1.67 0.08 -13.66
CA PHE A 27 1.18 1.45 -13.63
C PHE A 27 0.89 2.04 -15.02
N THR A 28 0.71 1.20 -16.05
CA THR A 28 0.26 1.67 -17.37
C THR A 28 -1.19 2.14 -17.31
N SER A 29 -1.58 3.00 -18.26
CA SER A 29 -2.98 3.45 -18.37
C SER A 29 -3.97 2.29 -18.51
N GLY A 30 -3.58 1.20 -19.18
CA GLY A 30 -4.39 -0.02 -19.29
C GLY A 30 -4.65 -0.66 -17.93
N LYS A 31 -3.59 -0.90 -17.15
CA LYS A 31 -3.72 -1.47 -15.80
C LYS A 31 -4.43 -0.55 -14.82
N LEU A 32 -4.20 0.76 -14.90
CA LEU A 32 -4.97 1.74 -14.12
C LEU A 32 -6.46 1.71 -14.47
N LYS A 33 -6.80 1.53 -15.75
CA LYS A 33 -8.20 1.38 -16.19
C LYS A 33 -8.83 0.08 -15.69
N GLU A 34 -8.08 -1.02 -15.65
CA GLU A 34 -8.53 -2.28 -15.05
C GLU A 34 -8.85 -2.13 -13.55
N MET A 35 -8.06 -1.33 -12.82
CA MET A 35 -8.28 -1.02 -11.39
C MET A 35 -9.39 0.01 -11.14
N PHE A 36 -9.82 0.77 -12.15
CA PHE A 36 -10.77 1.87 -11.99
C PHE A 36 -12.09 1.49 -11.30
N PRO A 37 -12.72 0.32 -11.57
CA PRO A 37 -13.92 -0.11 -10.86
C PRO A 37 -13.74 -0.16 -9.33
N LEU A 38 -12.54 -0.52 -8.85
CA LEU A 38 -12.23 -0.56 -7.41
C LEU A 38 -12.21 0.85 -6.80
N VAL A 39 -11.77 1.84 -7.57
CA VAL A 39 -11.79 3.26 -7.16
C VAL A 39 -13.23 3.77 -7.12
N VAL A 40 -14.05 3.40 -8.10
CA VAL A 40 -15.48 3.76 -8.15
C VAL A 40 -16.23 3.17 -6.95
N GLU A 41 -15.95 1.93 -6.56
CA GLU A 41 -16.53 1.33 -5.34
C GLU A 41 -16.17 2.14 -4.09
N CYS A 42 -14.90 2.54 -3.94
CA CYS A 42 -14.48 3.39 -2.83
C CYS A 42 -15.14 4.77 -2.87
N ALA A 43 -15.37 5.34 -4.07
CA ALA A 43 -16.04 6.62 -4.24
C ALA A 43 -17.51 6.54 -3.82
N GLY A 44 -18.21 5.44 -4.12
CA GLY A 44 -19.57 5.22 -3.63
C GLY A 44 -19.66 5.15 -2.09
N ASN A 45 -18.63 4.63 -1.42
CA ASN A 45 -18.55 4.68 0.05
C ASN A 45 -18.33 6.11 0.57
N LEU A 46 -17.56 6.92 -0.16
CA LEU A 46 -17.38 8.34 0.16
C LEU A 46 -18.67 9.14 0.00
N GLU A 47 -19.43 8.90 -1.08
CA GLU A 47 -20.75 9.53 -1.28
C GLU A 47 -21.69 9.24 -0.10
N LYS A 48 -21.84 7.96 0.28
CA LYS A 48 -22.65 7.57 1.46
C LYS A 48 -22.16 8.19 2.77
N PHE A 49 -20.86 8.41 2.92
CA PHE A 49 -20.32 9.11 4.08
C PHE A 49 -20.72 10.58 4.05
N LEU A 50 -20.57 11.25 2.90
CA LEU A 50 -20.90 12.67 2.74
C LEU A 50 -22.40 12.94 2.91
N ASP A 51 -23.27 12.07 2.41
CA ASP A 51 -24.72 12.18 2.60
C ASP A 51 -25.07 12.21 4.10
N ARG A 52 -24.51 11.27 4.88
CA ARG A 52 -24.71 11.21 6.33
C ARG A 52 -24.19 12.46 7.05
N VAL A 53 -23.04 12.99 6.65
CA VAL A 53 -22.50 14.19 7.29
C VAL A 53 -23.32 15.42 6.92
N SER A 54 -23.76 15.52 5.67
CA SER A 54 -24.68 16.58 5.21
C SER A 54 -25.96 16.60 6.04
N ASP A 55 -26.56 15.44 6.29
CA ASP A 55 -27.77 15.31 7.12
C ASP A 55 -27.54 15.74 8.58
N SER A 56 -26.33 15.54 9.11
CA SER A 56 -25.97 15.91 10.48
C SER A 56 -25.69 17.41 10.67
N GLY A 57 -25.46 18.15 9.58
CA GLY A 57 -25.05 19.56 9.60
C GLY A 57 -23.68 19.82 10.24
N GLN A 58 -22.89 18.78 10.54
CA GLN A 58 -21.58 18.93 11.17
C GLN A 58 -20.49 19.30 10.15
N PRO A 59 -19.49 20.10 10.56
CA PRO A 59 -18.33 20.38 9.72
C PRO A 59 -17.54 19.10 9.44
N VAL A 60 -17.04 18.97 8.20
CA VAL A 60 -16.16 17.87 7.80
C VAL A 60 -14.70 18.31 7.81
N GLU A 61 -13.83 17.52 8.43
CA GLU A 61 -12.38 17.68 8.30
C GLU A 61 -11.92 17.05 6.98
N CYS A 62 -11.69 17.89 5.97
CA CYS A 62 -11.39 17.46 4.61
C CYS A 62 -10.10 16.65 4.48
N HIS A 63 -9.09 16.90 5.32
CA HIS A 63 -7.84 16.16 5.28
C HIS A 63 -8.01 14.72 5.76
N GLU A 64 -8.68 14.51 6.90
CA GLU A 64 -8.95 13.18 7.46
C GLU A 64 -9.89 12.40 6.54
N MET A 65 -10.92 13.05 5.98
CA MET A 65 -11.80 12.45 4.98
C MET A 65 -11.01 11.99 3.74
N SER A 66 -10.16 12.85 3.18
CA SER A 66 -9.30 12.52 2.04
C SER A 66 -8.32 11.39 2.38
N ALA A 67 -7.76 11.41 3.58
CA ALA A 67 -6.88 10.35 4.08
C ALA A 67 -7.62 9.02 4.26
N LYS A 68 -8.89 9.02 4.69
CA LYS A 68 -9.74 7.81 4.78
C LYS A 68 -10.02 7.25 3.39
N PHE A 69 -10.50 8.09 2.48
CA PHE A 69 -10.78 7.70 1.10
C PHE A 69 -9.54 7.12 0.38
N THR A 70 -8.40 7.81 0.43
CA THR A 70 -7.16 7.33 -0.21
C THR A 70 -6.62 6.04 0.43
N THR A 71 -6.82 5.85 1.73
CA THR A 71 -6.47 4.59 2.41
C THR A 71 -7.31 3.43 1.88
N ASP A 72 -8.62 3.63 1.69
CA ASP A 72 -9.52 2.61 1.12
C ASP A 72 -9.15 2.29 -0.33
N VAL A 73 -8.89 3.32 -1.15
CA VAL A 73 -8.46 3.12 -2.54
C VAL A 73 -7.16 2.32 -2.62
N ILE A 74 -6.13 2.69 -1.84
CA ILE A 74 -4.86 1.94 -1.81
C ILE A 74 -5.09 0.53 -1.25
N GLY A 75 -5.92 0.39 -0.22
CA GLY A 75 -6.31 -0.89 0.33
C GLY A 75 -6.88 -1.86 -0.69
N SER A 76 -7.83 -1.35 -1.46
CA SER A 76 -8.55 -2.06 -2.50
C SER A 76 -7.64 -2.38 -3.69
N CYS A 77 -6.96 -1.38 -4.25
CA CYS A 77 -6.16 -1.52 -5.47
C CYS A 77 -4.77 -2.13 -5.24
N ALA A 78 -4.14 -1.94 -4.08
CA ALA A 78 -2.77 -2.40 -3.84
C ALA A 78 -2.71 -3.69 -3.00
N PHE A 79 -3.63 -3.84 -2.05
CA PHE A 79 -3.63 -4.98 -1.11
C PHE A 79 -4.79 -5.94 -1.32
N GLY A 80 -5.77 -5.57 -2.15
CA GLY A 80 -6.91 -6.42 -2.43
C GLY A 80 -7.85 -6.59 -1.25
N VAL A 81 -7.92 -5.61 -0.34
CA VAL A 81 -8.74 -5.65 0.87
C VAL A 81 -9.72 -4.48 0.86
N SER A 82 -11.00 -4.75 1.12
CA SER A 82 -12.00 -3.70 1.36
C SER A 82 -12.11 -3.46 2.86
N MET A 83 -11.93 -2.21 3.30
CA MET A 83 -11.69 -1.90 4.72
C MET A 83 -12.68 -0.88 5.28
N ASN A 84 -13.51 -0.29 4.40
CA ASN A 84 -14.48 0.76 4.71
C ASN A 84 -13.95 1.74 5.78
N ALA A 85 -12.74 2.28 5.61
CA ALA A 85 -12.09 3.17 6.58
C ALA A 85 -12.84 4.50 6.79
N LEU A 86 -13.81 4.80 5.91
CA LEU A 86 -14.77 5.89 6.07
C LEU A 86 -15.83 5.60 7.14
N GLU A 87 -16.18 4.34 7.38
CA GLU A 87 -17.14 3.91 8.40
C GLU A 87 -16.47 3.45 9.69
N ASP A 88 -15.34 2.74 9.57
CA ASP A 88 -14.60 2.18 10.69
C ASP A 88 -13.31 2.98 10.94
N GLU A 89 -13.34 3.88 11.93
CA GLU A 89 -12.15 4.62 12.37
C GLU A 89 -11.07 3.72 12.99
N ASP A 90 -11.48 2.52 13.42
CA ASP A 90 -10.68 1.52 14.10
C ASP A 90 -10.09 0.45 13.17
N SER A 91 -10.26 0.61 11.85
CA SER A 91 -9.64 -0.26 10.84
C SER A 91 -8.15 -0.46 11.13
N GLU A 92 -7.76 -1.71 11.41
CA GLU A 92 -6.39 -2.08 11.75
C GLU A 92 -5.41 -1.67 10.66
N PHE A 93 -5.80 -1.75 9.39
CA PHE A 93 -4.97 -1.27 8.30
C PHE A 93 -4.73 0.24 8.35
N ARG A 94 -5.75 1.04 8.67
CA ARG A 94 -5.60 2.49 8.85
C ARG A 94 -4.69 2.80 10.03
N LYS A 95 -4.83 2.08 11.14
CA LYS A 95 -3.93 2.21 12.31
C LYS A 95 -2.48 1.90 11.94
N MET A 96 -2.22 0.77 11.29
CA MET A 96 -0.88 0.38 10.86
C MET A 96 -0.30 1.34 9.82
N GLY A 97 -1.11 1.83 8.88
CA GLY A 97 -0.72 2.87 7.92
C GLY A 97 -0.32 4.18 8.60
N ARG A 98 -1.09 4.66 9.58
CA ARG A 98 -0.74 5.87 10.35
C ARG A 98 0.59 5.72 11.10
N ARG A 99 0.88 4.54 11.65
CA ARG A 99 2.15 4.26 12.34
C ARG A 99 3.37 4.39 11.43
N ILE A 100 3.25 4.06 10.14
CA ILE A 100 4.34 4.26 9.16
C ILE A 100 4.75 5.74 9.08
N PHE A 101 3.78 6.67 9.13
CA PHE A 101 4.02 8.10 8.93
C PHE A 101 4.20 8.88 10.23
N ARG A 102 3.53 8.48 11.32
CA ARG A 102 3.48 9.25 12.58
C ARG A 102 4.48 8.77 13.63
N ASP A 103 4.95 7.53 13.57
CA ASP A 103 5.86 7.03 14.60
C ASP A 103 7.24 7.68 14.49
N PHE A 104 7.82 8.00 15.65
CA PHE A 104 9.16 8.58 15.75
C PHE A 104 10.24 7.65 15.16
N LYS A 105 10.10 6.33 15.31
CA LYS A 105 11.11 5.35 14.87
C LYS A 105 11.34 5.38 13.33
N PRO A 106 10.30 5.27 12.47
CA PRO A 106 10.44 5.49 11.02
C PRO A 106 11.04 6.84 10.64
N GLN A 107 10.62 7.93 11.30
CA GLN A 107 11.09 9.29 10.99
C GLN A 107 12.57 9.49 11.37
N ALA A 108 12.93 9.17 12.62
CA ALA A 108 14.30 9.23 13.12
C ALA A 108 15.23 8.38 12.25
N ARG A 109 14.76 7.21 11.81
CA ARG A 109 15.50 6.37 10.88
C ARG A 109 15.73 7.00 9.52
N ASN A 110 14.73 7.63 8.93
CA ASN A 110 14.89 8.29 7.63
C ASN A 110 15.94 9.41 7.71
N ILE A 111 15.93 10.17 8.81
CA ILE A 111 16.95 11.18 9.11
C ILE A 111 18.33 10.52 9.29
N CYS A 112 18.43 9.45 10.10
CA CYS A 112 19.70 8.73 10.29
C CYS A 112 20.24 8.13 8.97
N ARG A 113 19.38 7.64 8.07
CA ARG A 113 19.79 7.12 6.78
C ARG A 113 20.43 8.20 5.90
N GLN A 114 19.92 9.43 5.96
CA GLN A 114 20.44 10.55 5.18
C GLN A 114 21.71 11.16 5.79
N LEU A 115 21.75 11.32 7.12
CA LEU A 115 22.82 12.05 7.80
C LEU A 115 23.97 11.15 8.30
N ALA A 116 23.68 9.90 8.67
CA ALA A 116 24.64 9.00 9.30
C ALA A 116 24.40 7.53 8.89
N PRO A 117 24.64 7.16 7.61
CA PRO A 117 24.38 5.80 7.11
C PRO A 117 25.20 4.72 7.83
N TRP A 118 26.34 5.08 8.43
CA TRP A 118 27.13 4.16 9.26
C TRP A 118 26.38 3.75 10.54
N LEU A 119 25.60 4.66 11.14
CA LEU A 119 24.82 4.41 12.35
C LEU A 119 23.65 3.44 12.08
N MET A 120 23.13 3.43 10.85
CA MET A 120 22.12 2.47 10.41
C MET A 120 22.60 1.01 10.45
N LYS A 121 23.89 0.76 10.33
CA LYS A 121 24.45 -0.60 10.47
C LYS A 121 24.34 -1.13 11.89
N VAL A 122 24.28 -0.24 12.88
CA VAL A 122 24.23 -0.58 14.32
C VAL A 122 22.81 -0.46 14.88
N LEU A 123 22.15 0.69 14.68
CA LEU A 123 20.83 1.01 15.26
C LEU A 123 19.65 0.63 14.36
N GLY A 124 19.91 0.23 13.12
CA GLY A 124 18.87 -0.01 12.13
C GLY A 124 17.88 -1.13 12.46
N ARG A 125 18.18 -2.01 13.44
CA ARG A 125 17.23 -3.01 13.97
C ARG A 125 16.32 -2.45 15.05
N PHE A 126 16.82 -1.56 15.92
CA PHE A 126 16.04 -0.96 17.01
C PHE A 126 15.01 0.05 16.50
N LEU A 127 15.27 0.66 15.34
CA LEU A 127 14.39 1.62 14.68
C LEU A 127 13.34 0.96 13.75
N GLN A 128 13.23 -0.37 13.76
CA GLN A 128 12.20 -1.09 13.00
C GLN A 128 10.93 -1.22 13.83
N SER A 129 9.78 -1.05 13.18
CA SER A 129 8.49 -1.43 13.76
C SER A 129 8.18 -2.86 13.34
N ALA A 130 8.52 -3.83 14.20
CA ALA A 130 8.30 -5.26 13.92
C ALA A 130 6.81 -5.57 13.73
N GLU A 131 5.93 -4.93 14.49
CA GLU A 131 4.48 -5.08 14.39
C GLU A 131 3.96 -4.64 13.02
N VAL A 132 4.32 -3.44 12.57
CA VAL A 132 3.93 -2.92 11.25
C VAL A 132 4.47 -3.81 10.14
N ASN A 133 5.74 -4.21 10.23
CA ASN A 133 6.36 -5.11 9.25
C ASN A 133 5.60 -6.44 9.17
N ASN A 134 5.32 -7.07 10.31
CA ASN A 134 4.62 -8.35 10.36
C ASN A 134 3.20 -8.22 9.82
N PHE A 135 2.48 -7.15 10.16
CA PHE A 135 1.13 -6.90 9.66
C PHE A 135 1.10 -6.88 8.12
N PHE A 136 1.87 -6.01 7.48
CA PHE A 136 1.83 -5.88 6.02
C PHE A 136 2.39 -7.10 5.29
N ILE A 137 3.45 -7.74 5.82
CA ILE A 137 3.98 -8.99 5.24
C ILE A 137 2.94 -10.11 5.32
N ASN A 138 2.31 -10.28 6.48
CA ASN A 138 1.29 -11.29 6.68
C ASN A 138 0.07 -11.02 5.80
N LEU A 139 -0.37 -9.76 5.72
CA LEU A 139 -1.49 -9.36 4.88
C LEU A 139 -1.26 -9.74 3.41
N VAL A 140 -0.11 -9.35 2.83
CA VAL A 140 0.20 -9.69 1.44
C VAL A 140 0.30 -11.21 1.27
N ARG A 141 0.98 -11.91 2.18
CA ARG A 141 1.14 -13.36 2.12
C ARG A 141 -0.20 -14.09 2.19
N SER A 142 -1.06 -13.73 3.14
CA SER A 142 -2.38 -14.34 3.30
C SER A 142 -3.29 -14.05 2.12
N THR A 143 -3.26 -12.83 1.58
CA THR A 143 -4.06 -12.47 0.40
C THR A 143 -3.61 -13.28 -0.82
N MET A 144 -2.30 -13.39 -1.07
CA MET A 144 -1.78 -14.22 -2.17
C MET A 144 -2.17 -15.70 -1.99
N GLN A 145 -1.97 -16.25 -0.79
CA GLN A 145 -2.31 -17.65 -0.50
C GLN A 145 -3.79 -17.95 -0.70
N TYR A 146 -4.67 -17.11 -0.13
CA TYR A 146 -6.11 -17.24 -0.27
C TYR A 146 -6.54 -17.28 -1.75
N ARG A 147 -5.92 -16.45 -2.59
CA ARG A 147 -6.23 -16.40 -4.04
C ARG A 147 -5.76 -17.63 -4.80
N GLU A 148 -4.58 -18.15 -4.45
CA GLU A 148 -4.07 -19.39 -5.05
C GLU A 148 -4.98 -20.58 -4.71
N GLU A 149 -5.45 -20.66 -3.47
CA GLU A 149 -6.32 -21.74 -3.00
C GLU A 149 -7.75 -21.66 -3.55
N ASN A 150 -8.29 -20.43 -3.68
CA ASN A 150 -9.70 -20.20 -4.05
C ASN A 150 -9.90 -19.78 -5.52
N ASN A 151 -8.83 -19.73 -6.33
CA ASN A 151 -8.85 -19.30 -7.73
C ASN A 151 -9.51 -17.91 -7.94
N VAL A 152 -9.26 -16.99 -7.00
CA VAL A 152 -9.83 -15.64 -7.07
C VAL A 152 -8.97 -14.75 -7.96
N ASN A 153 -9.58 -14.16 -8.98
CA ASN A 153 -8.96 -13.15 -9.84
C ASN A 153 -9.58 -11.78 -9.59
N ARG A 154 -8.76 -10.81 -9.19
CA ARG A 154 -9.17 -9.42 -8.96
C ARG A 154 -8.17 -8.51 -9.66
N PRO A 155 -8.62 -7.50 -10.44
CA PRO A 155 -7.73 -6.58 -11.15
C PRO A 155 -7.10 -5.59 -10.17
N ASP A 156 -6.11 -6.04 -9.40
CA ASP A 156 -5.37 -5.25 -8.42
C ASP A 156 -3.87 -5.60 -8.44
N MET A 157 -3.08 -4.87 -7.66
CA MET A 157 -1.63 -5.04 -7.62
C MET A 157 -1.20 -6.41 -7.10
N ILE A 158 -1.95 -7.06 -6.22
CA ILE A 158 -1.61 -8.40 -5.74
C ILE A 158 -1.65 -9.39 -6.90
N ASN A 159 -2.68 -9.34 -7.75
CA ASN A 159 -2.76 -10.20 -8.93
C ASN A 159 -1.63 -9.93 -9.91
N MET A 160 -1.33 -8.66 -10.18
CA MET A 160 -0.21 -8.30 -11.05
C MET A 160 1.14 -8.79 -10.50
N LEU A 161 1.35 -8.73 -9.17
CA LEU A 161 2.55 -9.26 -8.52
C LEU A 161 2.60 -10.81 -8.55
N MET A 162 1.47 -11.49 -8.42
CA MET A 162 1.38 -12.95 -8.56
C MET A 162 1.71 -13.40 -9.97
N GLU A 163 1.23 -12.69 -10.99
CA GLU A 163 1.56 -12.93 -12.40
C GLU A 163 3.04 -12.70 -12.66
N LEU A 164 3.59 -11.59 -12.17
CA LEU A 164 5.03 -11.27 -12.28
C LEU A 164 5.90 -12.34 -11.62
N LYS A 165 5.46 -12.90 -10.49
CA LYS A 165 6.14 -14.01 -9.80
C LYS A 165 6.13 -15.30 -10.62
N LYS A 166 5.03 -15.59 -11.34
CA LYS A 166 4.89 -16.77 -12.21
C LYS A 166 5.65 -16.62 -13.54
N HIS A 167 5.74 -15.39 -14.04
CA HIS A 167 6.34 -15.08 -15.34
C HIS A 167 7.35 -13.92 -15.25
N PRO A 168 8.50 -14.14 -14.59
CA PRO A 168 9.50 -13.10 -14.38
C PRO A 168 10.09 -12.53 -15.67
N ASP A 169 9.98 -13.26 -16.79
CA ASP A 169 10.51 -12.89 -18.11
C ASP A 169 9.53 -12.01 -18.91
N LYS A 170 8.25 -11.99 -18.52
CA LYS A 170 7.15 -11.28 -19.22
C LYS A 170 6.93 -9.85 -18.73
N VAL A 171 7.88 -9.30 -17.98
CA VAL A 171 7.81 -7.92 -17.44
C VAL A 171 7.36 -6.91 -18.51
N ASN A 172 7.90 -6.99 -19.72
CA ASN A 172 7.61 -6.00 -20.77
C ASN A 172 6.27 -6.23 -21.49
N SER A 173 5.64 -7.41 -21.35
CA SER A 173 4.37 -7.74 -22.01
C SER A 173 3.14 -7.56 -21.10
N ILE A 174 3.32 -7.21 -19.83
CA ILE A 174 2.21 -6.95 -18.88
C ILE A 174 1.57 -5.57 -19.14
N GLY A 175 2.19 -4.74 -19.98
CA GLY A 175 1.78 -3.37 -20.29
C GLY A 175 1.11 -3.15 -21.65
N GLU A 176 0.93 -4.21 -22.46
CA GLU A 176 0.14 -4.20 -23.70
C GLU A 176 -1.31 -4.64 -23.44
#